data_AF-A0A5M9K253-F1
#
_entry.id   AF-A0A5M9K253-F1
#
_cell.length_a   1.000
_cell.length_b   1.000
_cell.length_c   1.000
_cell.angle_alpha   90.00
_cell.angle_beta   90.00
_cell.angle_gamma   90.00
#
_symmetry.space_group_name_H-M   'P 1'
#
loop_
_entity.id
_entity.type
_entity.pdbx_description
1 polymer ?
#
loop_
_entity_poly.entity_id
_entity_poly.type
_entity_poly.pdbx_seq_one_letter_code
_entity_poly.pdbx_strand_id
1 'polypeptide(L)'
;MKTPSFAIEVDSSDESTPDTTEKIPRDFQSEESFQTVKREWRARIECGEIHKTLPPLPLNPRSKPETQQVLYAIEELYFYRRFQEAVELTGRVLEQEDLMEDFRGW
;
A
#
# COMPACT_ATOMS: atom_id res chain seq x y z
N MET A 1 -16.35 27.98 21.72
CA MET A 1 -16.11 26.90 20.72
C MET A 1 -15.47 27.55 19.51
N LYS A 2 -14.24 27.15 19.17
CA LYS A 2 -13.45 27.76 18.10
C LYS A 2 -13.71 26.94 16.83
N THR A 3 -14.45 27.51 15.88
CA THR A 3 -14.62 26.92 14.54
C THR A 3 -13.25 26.89 13.86
N PRO A 4 -12.80 25.75 13.31
CA PRO A 4 -11.60 25.73 12.49
C PRO A 4 -11.89 26.50 11.20
N SER A 5 -11.16 27.60 10.97
CA SER A 5 -11.16 28.34 9.72
C SER A 5 -10.35 27.58 8.69
N PHE A 6 -11.00 26.99 7.69
CA PHE A 6 -10.32 26.51 6.49
C PHE A 6 -10.01 27.72 5.60
N ALA A 7 -8.78 28.23 5.70
CA ALA A 7 -8.26 29.25 4.79
C ALA A 7 -7.79 28.55 3.50
N ILE A 8 -8.73 28.34 2.57
CA ILE A 8 -8.38 28.02 1.19
C ILE A 8 -8.63 29.31 0.41
N GLU A 9 -7.56 30.07 0.21
CA GLU A 9 -7.56 31.19 -0.73
C GLU A 9 -7.25 30.62 -2.13
N VAL A 10 -8.26 30.62 -3.01
CA VAL A 10 -8.06 30.36 -4.43
C VAL A 10 -7.69 31.70 -5.07
N ASP A 11 -6.39 31.98 -5.12
CA ASP A 11 -5.86 33.08 -5.92
C ASP A 11 -5.68 32.57 -7.37
N SER A 12 -6.59 32.99 -8.24
CA SER A 12 -6.53 32.71 -9.69
C SER A 12 -6.20 34.01 -10.41
N SER A 13 -4.97 34.48 -10.30
CA SER A 13 -4.46 35.58 -11.10
C SER A 13 -2.96 35.46 -11.33
N ASP A 14 -2.55 34.91 -12.48
CA ASP A 14 -1.20 35.14 -13.00
C ASP A 14 -1.28 35.45 -14.50
N GLU A 15 -0.80 36.64 -14.86
CA GLU A 15 -0.84 37.19 -16.21
C GLU A 15 0.56 37.14 -16.85
N SER A 16 0.60 36.74 -18.13
CA SER A 16 1.73 36.72 -19.08
C SER A 16 2.59 35.46 -19.20
N THR A 17 2.23 34.58 -20.16
CA THR A 17 3.09 34.05 -21.25
C THR A 17 2.21 33.24 -22.22
N PRO A 18 2.31 33.39 -23.57
CA PRO A 18 1.51 32.60 -24.50
C PRO A 18 2.14 31.21 -24.71
N ASP A 19 2.12 30.38 -23.67
CA ASP A 19 2.39 28.94 -23.80
C ASP A 19 1.15 28.31 -24.46
N THR A 20 1.26 27.96 -25.74
CA THR A 20 0.19 27.39 -26.57
C THR A 20 -0.05 25.90 -26.27
N THR A 21 -0.05 25.55 -24.98
CA THR A 21 -0.47 24.26 -24.46
C THR A 21 -1.17 24.54 -23.14
N GLU A 22 -2.47 24.31 -23.08
CA GLU A 22 -3.24 24.39 -21.84
C GLU A 22 -2.51 23.56 -20.77
N LYS A 23 -1.96 24.23 -19.75
CA LYS A 23 -1.26 23.57 -18.65
C LYS A 23 -2.30 22.81 -17.84
N ILE A 24 -2.50 21.54 -18.16
CA ILE A 24 -3.38 20.65 -17.41
C ILE A 24 -2.79 20.49 -16.00
N PRO A 25 -3.54 20.80 -14.93
CA PRO A 25 -3.08 20.57 -13.57
C PRO A 25 -2.66 19.12 -13.33
N ARG A 26 -1.63 18.91 -12.51
CA ARG A 26 -1.11 17.56 -12.18
C ARG A 26 -2.20 16.61 -11.67
N ASP A 27 -3.20 17.15 -10.98
CA ASP A 27 -4.27 16.39 -10.35
C ASP A 27 -5.59 16.46 -11.14
N PHE A 28 -5.54 16.90 -12.41
CA PHE A 28 -6.72 16.92 -13.25
C PHE A 28 -7.20 15.49 -13.53
N GLN A 29 -8.49 15.26 -13.31
CA GLN A 29 -9.20 14.03 -13.62
C GLN A 29 -10.46 14.40 -14.40
N SER A 30 -10.68 13.78 -15.56
CA SER A 30 -11.92 13.99 -16.32
C SER A 30 -13.12 13.34 -15.61
N GLU A 31 -14.32 13.90 -15.81
CA GLU A 31 -15.55 13.36 -15.21
C GLU A 31 -15.80 11.88 -15.59
N GLU A 32 -15.52 11.50 -16.84
CA GLU A 32 -15.66 10.12 -17.31
C GLU A 32 -14.74 9.15 -16.53
N SER A 33 -13.49 9.56 -16.31
CA SER A 33 -12.53 8.76 -15.55
C SER A 33 -12.93 8.68 -14.07
N PHE A 34 -13.47 9.77 -13.49
CA PHE A 34 -14.00 9.77 -12.13
C PHE A 34 -15.20 8.83 -11.99
N GLN A 35 -16.16 8.88 -12.92
CA GLN A 35 -17.33 7.98 -12.90
C GLN A 35 -16.93 6.52 -13.09
N THR A 36 -15.87 6.24 -13.84
CA THR A 36 -15.35 4.87 -13.99
C THR A 36 -14.74 4.36 -12.69
N VAL A 37 -13.83 5.13 -12.08
CA VAL A 37 -13.26 4.81 -10.76
C VAL A 37 -14.36 4.66 -9.73
N LYS A 38 -15.34 5.57 -9.67
CA LYS A 38 -16.44 5.51 -8.70
C LYS A 38 -17.29 4.24 -8.86
N ARG A 39 -17.57 3.81 -10.10
CA ARG A 39 -18.32 2.57 -10.37
C ARG A 39 -17.56 1.33 -9.94
N GLU A 40 -16.27 1.29 -10.25
CA GLU A 40 -15.39 0.14 -10.01
C GLU A 40 -14.86 0.06 -8.58
N TRP A 41 -14.76 1.20 -7.90
CA TRP A 41 -14.16 1.27 -6.58
C TRP A 41 -14.92 0.41 -5.58
N ARG A 42 -14.16 -0.41 -4.86
CA ARG A 42 -14.63 -1.18 -3.71
C ARG A 42 -13.63 -0.97 -2.59
N ALA A 43 -14.15 -0.81 -1.37
CA ALA A 43 -13.29 -0.82 -0.20
C ALA A 43 -12.51 -2.14 -0.16
N ARG A 44 -11.19 -2.05 0.04
CA ARG A 44 -10.38 -3.23 0.26
C ARG A 44 -10.71 -3.75 1.65
N ILE A 45 -11.31 -4.94 1.72
CA ILE A 45 -11.59 -5.62 2.97
C ILE A 45 -10.59 -6.75 3.08
N GLU A 46 -9.68 -6.62 4.04
CA GLU A 46 -8.73 -7.68 4.39
C GLU A 46 -9.45 -8.71 5.26
N CYS A 47 -9.40 -9.98 4.85
CA CYS A 47 -10.18 -11.07 5.44
C CYS A 47 -9.31 -12.24 5.95
N GLY A 48 -8.01 -12.03 6.21
CA GLY A 48 -7.11 -13.10 6.61
C GLY A 48 -6.37 -13.76 5.43
N GLU A 49 -6.43 -13.17 4.24
CA GLU A 49 -6.02 -13.81 2.99
C GLU A 49 -4.74 -13.23 2.38
N ILE A 50 -4.07 -12.29 3.06
CA ILE A 50 -2.81 -11.70 2.58
C ILE A 50 -1.75 -12.78 2.36
N HIS A 51 -1.72 -13.83 3.19
CA HIS A 51 -0.78 -14.95 3.03
C HIS A 51 -0.88 -15.68 1.68
N LYS A 52 -2.01 -15.58 0.96
CA LYS A 52 -2.22 -16.22 -0.36
C LYS A 52 -1.68 -15.39 -1.52
N THR A 53 -1.51 -14.09 -1.33
CA THR A 53 -1.01 -13.16 -2.36
C THR A 53 0.48 -12.92 -2.24
N LEU A 54 1.13 -13.51 -1.24
CA LEU A 54 2.58 -13.42 -1.05
C LEU A 54 3.31 -13.98 -2.27
N PRO A 55 4.43 -13.35 -2.67
CA PRO A 55 5.31 -13.92 -3.68
C PRO A 55 5.86 -15.28 -3.21
N PRO A 56 6.25 -16.16 -4.15
CA PRO A 56 6.85 -17.43 -3.82
C PRO A 56 8.07 -17.26 -2.91
N LEU A 57 8.16 -18.10 -1.88
CA LEU A 57 9.34 -18.20 -1.04
C LEU A 57 10.42 -19.05 -1.76
N PRO A 58 11.73 -18.74 -1.64
CA PRO A 58 12.31 -17.65 -0.86
C PRO A 58 12.17 -16.27 -1.51
N LEU A 59 12.11 -15.22 -0.69
CA LEU A 59 12.04 -13.82 -1.15
C LEU A 59 13.41 -13.37 -1.67
N ASN A 60 13.76 -13.71 -2.91
CA ASN A 60 15.05 -13.33 -3.50
C ASN A 60 14.89 -12.59 -4.84
N PRO A 61 15.44 -11.36 -4.97
CA PRO A 61 16.11 -10.55 -3.94
C PRO A 61 15.12 -9.99 -2.91
N ARG A 62 15.49 -9.98 -1.64
CA ARG A 62 14.60 -9.51 -0.57
C ARG A 62 14.48 -8.00 -0.56
N SER A 63 13.28 -7.47 -0.75
CA SER A 63 12.98 -6.06 -0.50
C SER A 63 12.30 -5.86 0.86
N LYS A 64 12.49 -4.67 1.45
CA LYS A 64 11.79 -4.28 2.68
C LYS A 64 10.26 -4.39 2.56
N PRO A 65 9.62 -3.92 1.46
CA PRO A 65 8.17 -4.07 1.28
C PRO A 65 7.70 -5.53 1.29
N GLU A 66 8.41 -6.44 0.61
CA GLU A 66 8.03 -7.86 0.58
C GLU A 66 8.15 -8.52 1.96
N THR A 67 9.21 -8.17 2.70
CA THR A 67 9.40 -8.66 4.07
C THR A 67 8.28 -8.18 5.00
N GLN A 68 7.87 -6.92 4.86
CA GLN A 68 6.74 -6.37 5.61
C GLN A 68 5.42 -7.06 5.25
N GLN A 69 5.19 -7.39 3.98
CA GLN A 69 3.99 -8.14 3.57
C GLN A 69 3.92 -9.52 4.21
N VAL A 70 5.05 -10.23 4.31
CA VAL A 70 5.10 -11.52 5.03
C VAL A 70 4.76 -11.35 6.50
N LEU A 71 5.32 -10.32 7.15
CA LEU A 71 4.99 -10.03 8.55
C LEU A 71 3.49 -9.75 8.73
N TYR A 72 2.92 -8.88 7.90
CA TYR A 72 1.49 -8.56 7.94
C TYR A 72 0.61 -9.78 7.69
N ALA A 73 1.00 -10.68 6.79
CA ALA A 73 0.28 -11.94 6.57
C ALA A 73 0.25 -12.82 7.83
N ILE A 74 1.37 -12.91 8.55
CA ILE A 74 1.45 -13.67 9.81
C ILE A 74 0.62 -13.01 10.91
N GLU A 75 0.71 -11.69 11.05
CA GLU A 75 -0.08 -10.90 12.01
C GLU A 75 -1.59 -11.03 11.74
N GLU A 76 -1.99 -11.01 10.47
CA GLU A 76 -3.38 -11.15 10.05
C GLU A 76 -3.91 -12.55 10.39
N LEU A 77 -3.16 -13.62 10.07
CA LEU A 77 -3.52 -14.98 10.46
C LEU A 77 -3.65 -15.12 11.99
N TYR A 78 -2.75 -14.50 12.76
CA TYR A 78 -2.84 -14.46 14.22
C TYR A 78 -4.12 -13.74 14.69
N PHE A 79 -4.44 -12.57 14.12
CA PHE A 79 -5.65 -11.82 14.46
C PHE A 79 -6.94 -12.62 14.21
N TYR A 80 -7.01 -13.34 13.10
CA TYR A 80 -8.13 -14.24 12.77
C TYR A 80 -8.08 -15.58 13.53
N ARG A 81 -7.15 -15.77 14.46
CA ARG A 81 -6.96 -16.99 15.27
C ARG A 81 -6.67 -18.23 14.43
N ARG A 82 -6.14 -18.06 13.22
CA ARG A 82 -5.68 -19.10 12.30
C ARG A 82 -4.23 -19.49 12.63
N PHE A 83 -4.02 -19.91 13.88
CA PHE A 83 -2.66 -20.09 14.42
C PHE A 83 -1.85 -21.16 13.70
N GLN A 84 -2.50 -22.23 13.24
CA GLN A 84 -1.82 -23.31 12.53
C GLN A 84 -1.16 -22.79 11.24
N GLU A 85 -1.91 -22.02 10.45
CA GLU A 85 -1.40 -21.43 9.20
C GLU A 85 -0.32 -20.37 9.48
N ALA A 86 -0.47 -19.61 10.57
CA ALA A 86 0.55 -18.64 10.99
C ALA A 86 1.88 -19.34 11.33
N VAL A 87 1.84 -20.46 12.06
CA VAL A 87 3.02 -21.26 12.41
C VAL A 87 3.65 -21.88 11.17
N GLU A 88 2.84 -22.46 10.28
CA GLU A 88 3.33 -23.05 9.03
C GLU A 88 3.98 -22.02 8.11
N LEU A 89 3.39 -20.83 7.97
CA LEU A 89 4.00 -19.73 7.21
C LEU A 89 5.29 -19.25 7.86
N THR A 90 5.29 -19.04 9.18
CA THR A 90 6.49 -18.61 9.92
C THR A 90 7.62 -19.62 9.78
N GLY A 91 7.33 -20.92 9.91
CA GLY A 91 8.32 -21.99 9.74
C GLY A 91 8.97 -21.95 8.35
N ARG A 92 8.15 -21.89 7.29
CA ARG A 92 8.65 -21.80 5.90
C ARG A 92 9.51 -20.56 5.65
N VAL A 93 9.22 -19.45 6.33
CA VAL A 93 10.02 -18.23 6.23
C VAL A 93 11.34 -18.38 6.99
N LEU A 94 11.31 -18.95 8.19
CA LEU A 94 12.51 -19.18 9.02
C LEU A 94 13.48 -20.21 8.43
N GLU A 95 12.99 -21.15 7.62
CA GLU A 95 13.82 -22.14 6.91
C GLU A 95 14.64 -21.54 5.76
N GLN A 96 14.42 -20.27 5.39
CA GLN A 96 15.17 -19.62 4.33
C GLN A 96 16.61 -19.33 4.78
N GLU A 97 17.59 -19.83 4.01
CA GLU A 97 19.03 -19.69 4.32
C GLU A 97 19.48 -18.23 4.43
N ASP A 98 18.84 -17.33 3.68
CA ASP A 98 19.12 -15.89 3.62
C ASP A 98 18.42 -15.07 4.72
N LEU A 99 17.56 -15.67 5.54
CA LEU A 99 16.96 -14.97 6.68
C LEU A 99 17.96 -14.85 7.84
N MET A 100 18.82 -15.86 8.01
CA MET A 100 19.69 -15.99 9.18
C MET A 100 20.90 -15.06 9.18
N GLU A 101 21.33 -14.51 8.03
CA GLU A 101 22.48 -13.59 8.00
C GLU A 101 22.13 -12.19 8.52
N ASP A 102 20.94 -11.67 8.20
CA ASP A 102 20.52 -10.32 8.63
C ASP A 102 20.26 -10.21 10.15
N PHE A 103 19.87 -11.30 10.82
CA PHE A 103 19.56 -11.32 12.26
C PHE A 103 20.72 -11.76 13.16
N ARG A 104 21.86 -12.20 12.60
CA ARG A 104 23.06 -12.63 13.36
C ARG A 104 24.02 -11.49 13.72
N GLY A 105 23.67 -10.24 13.38
CA GLY A 105 24.53 -9.06 13.55
C GLY A 105 24.34 -8.25 14.84
N TRP A 106 23.73 -8.81 15.89
CA TRP A 106 23.59 -8.15 17.20
C TRP A 106 24.37 -8.88 18.29
#